data_AF-A0A5B2UAW0-F1
#
_entry.id   AF-A0A5B2UAW0-F1
#
_cell.length_a   1.000
_cell.length_b   1.000
_cell.length_c   1.000
_cell.angle_alpha   90.00
_cell.angle_beta   90.00
_cell.angle_gamma   90.00
#
_symmetry.space_group_name_H-M   'P 1'
#
loop_
_entity.id
_entity.type
_entity.pdbx_description
1 polymer ?
#
loop_
_entity_poly.entity_id
_entity_poly.type
_entity_poly.pdbx_seq_one_letter_code
_entity_poly.pdbx_strand_id
1 'polypeptide(L)'
;MKFTEQEEIIEQILKAVELQTGINRSDFVSNSRKENYLDARKKATELLIKEAHLNDEGIAKVLGVSKSTANTYRNSLHYKRKN
;
A
#
# COMPACT_ATOMS: atom_id res chain seq x y z
N MET A 1 1.67 8.05 23.24
CA MET A 1 1.59 8.86 22.00
C MET A 1 0.23 8.59 21.38
N LYS A 2 -0.55 9.64 21.07
CA LYS A 2 -1.78 9.47 20.27
C LYS A 2 -1.36 9.40 18.81
N PHE A 3 -1.79 8.37 18.09
CA PHE A 3 -1.64 8.33 16.65
C PHE A 3 -2.48 9.45 16.04
N THR A 4 -2.03 10.00 14.92
CA THR A 4 -2.86 10.89 14.12
C THR A 4 -4.00 10.08 13.47
N GLU A 5 -5.14 10.70 13.17
CA GLU A 5 -6.26 10.03 12.49
C GLU A 5 -5.82 9.33 11.20
N GLN A 6 -4.87 9.93 10.47
CA GLN A 6 -4.32 9.34 9.25
C GLN A 6 -3.47 8.09 9.53
N GLU A 7 -2.69 8.06 10.61
CA GLU A 7 -1.94 6.87 11.02
C GLU A 7 -2.88 5.74 11.45
N GLU A 8 -3.98 6.05 12.14
CA GLU A 8 -4.99 5.05 12.52
C GLU A 8 -5.67 4.42 11.30
N ILE A 9 -5.98 5.21 10.27
CA ILE A 9 -6.54 4.70 9.01
C ILE A 9 -5.50 3.80 8.31
N ILE A 10 -4.24 4.22 8.23
CA ILE A 10 -3.18 3.42 7.60
C ILE A 10 -3.02 2.08 8.30
N GLU A 11 -2.98 2.05 9.64
CA GLU A 11 -2.88 0.80 10.41
C GLU A 11 -4.08 -0.13 10.19
N GLN A 12 -5.29 0.42 10.11
CA GLN A 12 -6.50 -0.36 9.80
C GLN A 12 -6.44 -0.97 8.40
N ILE A 13 -6.00 -0.20 7.40
CA ILE A 13 -5.82 -0.69 6.03
C ILE A 13 -4.81 -1.84 5.99
N LEU A 14 -3.65 -1.68 6.63
CA LEU A 14 -2.60 -2.69 6.62
C LEU A 14 -3.09 -4.00 7.28
N LYS A 15 -3.81 -3.91 8.40
CA LYS A 15 -4.44 -5.06 9.05
C LYS A 15 -5.49 -5.73 8.15
N ALA A 16 -6.32 -4.95 7.46
CA ALA A 16 -7.32 -5.50 6.55
C ALA A 16 -6.68 -6.27 5.40
N VAL A 17 -5.57 -5.79 4.84
CA VAL A 17 -4.82 -6.49 3.79
C VAL A 17 -4.19 -7.77 4.33
N GLU A 18 -3.60 -7.73 5.51
CA GLU A 18 -3.03 -8.92 6.16
C GLU A 18 -4.09 -9.99 6.39
N LEU A 19 -5.27 -9.62 6.90
CA LEU A 19 -6.38 -10.55 7.10
C LEU A 19 -6.89 -11.17 5.79
N GLN A 20 -6.89 -10.42 4.69
CA GLN A 20 -7.37 -10.90 3.40
C GLN A 20 -6.35 -11.75 2.64
N THR A 21 -5.05 -11.45 2.78
CA THR A 21 -3.99 -12.04 1.95
C THR A 21 -3.06 -12.98 2.70
N GLY A 22 -3.06 -12.93 4.03
CA GLY A 22 -2.12 -13.64 4.89
C GLY A 22 -0.69 -13.08 4.83
N ILE A 23 -0.47 -11.94 4.17
CA ILE A 23 0.85 -11.31 4.01
C ILE A 23 0.99 -10.19 5.04
N ASN A 24 2.02 -10.27 5.87
CA ASN A 24 2.26 -9.29 6.92
C ASN A 24 2.85 -8.00 6.35
N ARG A 25 2.75 -6.88 7.08
CA ARG A 25 3.42 -5.63 6.73
C ARG A 25 4.92 -5.79 6.46
N SER A 26 5.62 -6.61 7.24
CA SER A 26 7.06 -6.85 7.04
C SER A 26 7.38 -7.52 5.71
N ASP A 27 6.41 -8.18 5.08
CA ASP A 27 6.57 -8.84 3.80
C ASP A 27 6.43 -7.88 2.61
N PHE A 28 5.90 -6.67 2.83
CA PHE A 28 5.80 -5.66 1.77
C PHE A 28 7.17 -5.17 1.29
N VAL A 29 8.18 -5.18 2.16
CA VAL A 29 9.57 -4.82 1.80
C VAL A 29 10.35 -5.97 1.16
N SER A 30 9.80 -7.19 1.14
CA SER A 30 10.46 -8.34 0.52
C SER A 30 10.66 -8.12 -0.98
N ASN A 31 11.82 -8.47 -1.52
CA ASN A 31 12.02 -8.49 -2.98
C ASN A 31 11.33 -9.70 -3.67
N SER A 32 10.56 -10.49 -2.92
CA SER A 32 9.75 -11.59 -3.46
C SER A 32 8.83 -11.10 -4.58
N ARG A 33 8.95 -11.78 -5.72
CA ARG A 33 8.10 -11.59 -6.92
C ARG A 33 6.94 -12.59 -6.99
N LYS A 34 6.69 -13.35 -5.91
CA LYS A 34 5.55 -14.26 -5.86
C LYS A 34 4.26 -13.47 -6.05
N GLU A 35 3.34 -14.02 -6.86
CA GLU A 35 2.11 -13.35 -7.29
C GLU A 35 1.27 -12.85 -6.11
N ASN A 36 1.12 -13.68 -5.07
CA ASN A 36 0.40 -13.32 -3.84
C ASN A 36 0.99 -12.09 -3.11
N TYR A 37 2.31 -11.88 -3.14
CA TYR A 37 2.93 -10.68 -2.55
C TYR A 37 2.63 -9.44 -3.40
N LEU A 38 2.65 -9.58 -4.72
CA LEU A 38 2.33 -8.48 -5.64
C LEU A 38 0.86 -8.06 -5.49
N ASP A 39 -0.05 -9.03 -5.38
CA ASP A 39 -1.47 -8.76 -5.18
C ASP A 39 -1.74 -8.09 -3.83
N ALA A 40 -1.08 -8.54 -2.76
CA ALA A 40 -1.18 -7.89 -1.47
C ALA A 40 -0.67 -6.43 -1.51
N ARG A 41 0.45 -6.15 -2.17
CA ARG A 41 0.98 -4.78 -2.34
C ARG A 41 0.07 -3.89 -3.18
N LYS A 42 -0.51 -4.43 -4.25
CA LYS A 42 -1.51 -3.71 -5.06
C LYS A 42 -2.76 -3.43 -4.23
N LYS A 43 -3.25 -4.40 -3.46
CA LYS A 43 -4.42 -4.21 -2.60
C LYS A 43 -4.19 -3.14 -1.54
N ALA A 44 -3.04 -3.17 -0.87
CA ALA A 44 -2.65 -2.12 0.06
C ALA A 44 -2.58 -0.75 -0.64
N THR A 45 -1.96 -0.69 -1.83
CA THR A 45 -1.90 0.55 -2.63
C THR A 45 -3.29 1.09 -2.95
N GLU A 46 -4.23 0.23 -3.36
CA GLU A 46 -5.61 0.60 -3.67
C GLU A 46 -6.29 1.27 -2.46
N LEU A 47 -6.23 0.63 -1.29
CA LEU A 47 -6.88 1.11 -0.08
C LEU A 47 -6.22 2.39 0.45
N LEU A 48 -4.89 2.48 0.41
CA LEU A 48 -4.16 3.69 0.79
C LEU A 48 -4.53 4.90 -0.08
N ILE A 49 -4.88 4.69 -1.36
CA ILE A 49 -5.39 5.75 -2.25
C ILE A 49 -6.83 6.11 -1.89
N LYS A 50 -7.70 5.10 -1.73
CA LYS A 50 -9.15 5.30 -1.55
C LYS A 50 -9.52 5.86 -0.18
N GLU A 51 -8.89 5.35 0.87
CA GLU A 51 -9.29 5.60 2.26
C GLU A 51 -8.35 6.58 2.96
N ALA A 52 -7.02 6.44 2.77
CA ALA A 52 -6.04 7.32 3.39
C ALA A 52 -5.63 8.52 2.50
N HIS A 53 -6.16 8.58 1.27
CA HIS A 53 -5.87 9.62 0.28
C HIS A 53 -4.38 9.88 0.04
N LEU A 54 -3.54 8.84 0.17
CA LEU A 54 -2.10 8.98 0.03
C LEU A 54 -1.68 9.19 -1.42
N ASN A 55 -0.66 10.02 -1.59
CA ASN A 55 0.08 10.12 -2.84
C ASN A 55 1.15 8.99 -2.92
N ASP A 56 1.80 8.87 -4.07
CA ASP A 56 2.79 7.80 -4.31
C ASP A 56 3.97 7.83 -3.32
N GLU A 57 4.28 9.00 -2.75
CA GLU A 57 5.35 9.16 -1.78
C GLU A 57 4.93 8.66 -0.39
N GLY A 58 3.71 8.95 0.03
CA GLY A 58 3.12 8.37 1.24
C GLY A 58 2.98 6.85 1.13
N ILE A 59 2.51 6.35 -0.02
CA ILE A 59 2.39 4.90 -0.28
C ILE A 59 3.76 4.23 -0.25
N ALA A 60 4.76 4.83 -0.91
CA ALA A 60 6.14 4.34 -0.90
C ALA A 60 6.69 4.22 0.52
N LYS A 61 6.45 5.24 1.37
CA LYS A 61 6.88 5.23 2.77
C LYS A 61 6.17 4.15 3.59
N VAL A 62 4.86 3.96 3.40
CA VAL A 62 4.07 2.96 4.14
C VAL A 62 4.47 1.54 3.76
N LEU A 63 4.66 1.26 2.47
CA LEU A 63 4.99 -0.07 1.95
C LEU A 63 6.49 -0.36 1.94
N GLY A 64 7.34 0.64 2.23
CA GLY A 64 8.80 0.54 2.19
C GLY A 64 9.36 0.22 0.81
N VAL A 65 8.74 0.78 -0.24
CA VAL A 65 9.15 0.61 -1.64
C VAL A 65 9.56 1.94 -2.27
N SER A 66 10.14 1.91 -3.46
CA SER A 66 10.43 3.16 -4.18
C SER A 66 9.15 3.85 -4.65
N LYS A 67 9.18 5.19 -4.78
CA LYS A 67 8.10 5.98 -5.37
C LYS A 67 7.72 5.50 -6.78
N SER A 68 8.71 5.06 -7.56
CA SER A 68 8.48 4.50 -8.90
C SER A 68 7.69 3.19 -8.82
N THR A 69 8.03 2.31 -7.87
CA THR A 69 7.30 1.07 -7.61
C THR A 69 5.86 1.31 -7.16
N ALA A 70 5.64 2.27 -6.25
CA ALA A 70 4.29 2.67 -5.83
C ALA A 70 3.46 3.19 -7.02
N ASN A 71 4.08 4.00 -7.89
CA ASN A 71 3.46 4.46 -9.14
C ASN A 71 3.15 3.29 -10.10
N THR A 72 4.02 2.29 -10.21
CA THR A 72 3.73 1.08 -11.00
C THR A 72 2.48 0.35 -10.49
N TYR A 73 2.34 0.16 -9.17
CA TYR A 73 1.15 -0.45 -8.57
C TYR A 73 -0.11 0.38 -8.85
N ARG A 74 -0.03 1.69 -8.62
CA ARG A 74 -1.11 2.63 -8.91
C ARG A 74 -1.58 2.55 -10.37
N ASN A 75 -0.65 2.56 -11.32
CA ASN A 75 -0.95 2.48 -12.74
C ASN A 75 -1.56 1.13 -13.12
N SER A 76 -1.08 0.03 -12.52
CA SER A 76 -1.66 -1.31 -12.73
C SER A 76 -3.10 -1.44 -12.22
N LEU A 77 -3.52 -0.54 -11.32
CA LEU A 77 -4.87 -0.44 -10.78
C LEU A 77 -5.71 0.62 -11.49
N HIS A 78 -5.23 1.16 -12.62
CA HIS A 78 -5.90 2.21 -13.40
C HIS A 78 -6.11 3.56 -12.68
N TYR A 79 -5.45 3.81 -11.55
CA TYR A 79 -5.45 5.13 -10.91
C TYR A 79 -4.47 6.07 -11.61
N LYS A 80 -4.81 6.48 -12.84
CA LYS A 80 -3.99 7.45 -13.57
C LYS A 80 -3.89 8.76 -12.78
N ARG A 81 -2.71 9.38 -12.77
CA ARG A 81 -2.61 10.80 -12.39
C ARG A 81 -3.46 11.58 -13.40
N LYS A 82 -4.42 12.36 -12.91
CA LYS A 82 -4.97 13.46 -13.69
C LYS A 82 -3.81 14.44 -13.90
N ASN A 83 -3.37 14.58 -15.15
CA ASN A 83 -2.51 15.70 -15.55
C ASN A 83 -3.29 17.01 -15.40
#